data_AF-A0AAU8SKF9-F1
#
_entry.id   AF-A0AAU8SKF9-F1
#
_cell.length_a   1.000
_cell.length_b   1.000
_cell.length_c   1.000
_cell.angle_alpha   90.00
_cell.angle_beta   90.00
_cell.angle_gamma   90.00
#
_symmetry.space_group_name_H-M   'P 1'
#
loop_
_entity.id
_entity.type
_entity.pdbx_description
1 polymer ?
#
loop_
_entity_poly.entity_id
_entity_poly.type
_entity_poly.pdbx_seq_one_letter_code
_entity_poly.pdbx_strand_id
1 'polypeptide(L)'
;MKADLARLPQAAKAYIHELEAGLAERDARIDELTRRLDALEEQYRLALARQYAPKSEKRKDRVFNEAEQAADAEPVDEDDSDVPSLPDTGLPELDKPEPRKRGRKPLPADLPRERIEYDLPEDQKTCPCCGKALHRMGEDVSEQLHMEVKVSVLQHARAKYACRHCDGVRTPIMVASMPAQPLPGSHASPSMIAAVTAGKYVDGTPLYRMEDVLARSNIAVSRGTLANWIIRPAELHYKRIYDALKQVLRSQWLIHGDETTVQVLKEKDRKAQDTSYMWVYRSAADSEQPVVLFEYQPGRGGEHPRAFLGDYAGTLMTDGWPAWRTIKTATHLGCLAHARRLFTDALKGQKNKPSPRITKALEFFQALYQVEGLAKQTVPEGEMLTDYRYRLRQQHSVPLLTAFKVWLDELFCRRACSARRSDTAAGNGSI
;
A
#
# COMPACT_ATOMS: atom_id res chain seq x y z
N MET A 1 4.08 1.19 -65.24
CA MET A 1 3.11 1.16 -66.36
C MET A 1 1.71 1.34 -65.80
N LYS A 2 1.10 2.52 -65.97
CA LYS A 2 -0.35 2.68 -65.74
C LYS A 2 -1.06 2.07 -66.94
N ALA A 3 -1.79 0.98 -66.76
CA ALA A 3 -2.61 0.41 -67.82
C ALA A 3 -3.66 1.45 -68.23
N ASP A 4 -3.78 1.70 -69.54
CA ASP A 4 -4.73 2.65 -70.10
C ASP A 4 -6.16 2.11 -69.97
N LEU A 5 -6.77 2.35 -68.81
CA LEU A 5 -8.10 1.88 -68.41
C LEU A 5 -9.22 2.39 -69.34
N ALA A 6 -8.92 3.36 -70.22
CA ALA A 6 -9.89 3.93 -71.15
C ALA A 6 -10.41 2.92 -72.19
N ARG A 7 -9.58 1.94 -72.60
CA ARG A 7 -9.90 0.97 -73.67
C ARG A 7 -10.64 -0.29 -73.21
N LEU A 8 -10.94 -0.44 -71.92
CA LEU A 8 -11.62 -1.62 -71.37
C LEU A 8 -13.15 -1.59 -71.64
N PRO A 9 -13.80 -2.75 -71.89
CA PRO A 9 -15.25 -2.86 -72.02
C PRO A 9 -15.99 -2.34 -70.78
N GLN A 10 -17.19 -1.77 -70.96
CA GLN A 10 -18.02 -1.20 -69.88
C GLN A 10 -18.23 -2.19 -68.72
N ALA A 11 -18.46 -3.47 -69.03
CA ALA A 11 -18.63 -4.53 -68.03
C ALA A 11 -17.34 -4.80 -67.22
N ALA A 12 -16.17 -4.68 -67.85
CA ALA A 12 -14.88 -4.84 -67.17
C ALA A 12 -14.59 -3.65 -66.25
N LYS A 13 -14.96 -2.42 -66.64
CA LYS A 13 -14.87 -1.23 -65.79
C LYS A 13 -15.79 -1.31 -64.56
N ALA A 14 -17.03 -1.78 -64.74
CA ALA A 14 -17.97 -2.00 -63.64
C ALA A 14 -17.44 -3.04 -62.63
N TYR A 15 -16.88 -4.15 -63.12
CA TYR A 15 -16.27 -5.18 -62.28
C TYR A 15 -15.02 -4.68 -61.53
N ILE A 16 -14.18 -3.85 -62.17
CA ILE A 16 -13.04 -3.21 -61.51
C ILE A 16 -13.50 -2.27 -60.37
N HIS A 17 -14.52 -1.44 -60.61
CA HIS A 17 -15.05 -0.56 -59.56
C HIS A 17 -15.71 -1.33 -58.40
N GLU A 18 -16.38 -2.45 -58.68
CA GLU A 18 -16.93 -3.33 -57.65
C GLU A 18 -15.81 -3.98 -56.81
N LEU A 19 -14.72 -4.40 -57.45
CA LEU A 19 -13.52 -4.89 -56.76
C LEU A 19 -12.82 -3.80 -55.95
N GLU A 20 -12.68 -2.58 -56.47
CA GLU A 20 -12.12 -1.42 -55.75
C GLU A 20 -12.95 -1.07 -54.52
N ALA A 21 -14.29 -1.06 -54.63
CA ALA A 21 -15.18 -0.85 -53.51
C ALA A 21 -15.07 -1.97 -52.46
N GLY A 22 -15.01 -3.23 -52.90
CA GLY A 22 -14.82 -4.38 -52.02
C GLY A 22 -13.44 -4.43 -51.34
N LEU A 23 -12.40 -3.89 -51.98
CA LEU A 23 -11.07 -3.70 -51.38
C LEU A 23 -11.11 -2.60 -50.33
N ALA A 24 -11.72 -1.45 -50.62
CA ALA A 24 -11.86 -0.36 -49.66
C ALA A 24 -12.65 -0.77 -48.40
N GLU A 25 -13.72 -1.55 -48.56
CA GLU A 25 -14.48 -2.10 -47.43
C GLU A 25 -13.65 -3.08 -46.61
N ARG A 26 -12.88 -3.96 -47.27
CA ARG A 26 -11.97 -4.89 -46.60
C ARG A 26 -10.85 -4.17 -45.86
N ASP A 27 -10.25 -3.14 -46.46
CA ASP A 27 -9.20 -2.34 -45.83
C ASP A 27 -9.73 -1.60 -44.60
N ALA A 28 -10.91 -0.98 -44.70
CA ALA A 28 -11.58 -0.37 -43.55
C ALA A 28 -11.86 -1.39 -42.43
N ARG A 29 -12.24 -2.62 -42.80
CA ARG A 29 -12.46 -3.69 -41.84
C ARG A 29 -11.16 -4.21 -41.23
N ILE A 30 -10.08 -4.31 -41.99
CA ILE A 30 -8.75 -4.66 -41.50
C ILE A 30 -8.26 -3.60 -40.52
N ASP A 31 -8.46 -2.32 -40.82
CA ASP A 31 -8.10 -1.21 -39.93
C ASP A 31 -8.90 -1.22 -38.63
N GLU A 32 -10.19 -1.54 -38.69
CA GLU A 32 -11.04 -1.69 -37.51
C GLU A 32 -10.60 -2.89 -36.65
N LEU A 33 -10.39 -4.05 -37.28
CA LEU A 33 -9.96 -5.27 -36.59
C LEU A 33 -8.55 -5.10 -36.00
N THR A 34 -7.64 -4.42 -36.69
CA THR A 34 -6.28 -4.16 -36.21
C THR A 34 -6.32 -3.24 -34.99
N ARG A 35 -7.10 -2.15 -35.02
CA ARG A 35 -7.32 -1.29 -33.84
C ARG A 35 -7.90 -2.07 -32.66
N ARG A 36 -8.83 -2.99 -32.91
CA ARG A 36 -9.41 -3.82 -31.86
C ARG A 36 -8.42 -4.84 -31.30
N LEU A 37 -7.59 -5.45 -32.15
CA LEU A 37 -6.52 -6.35 -31.74
C LEU A 37 -5.49 -5.61 -30.90
N ASP A 38 -5.05 -4.43 -31.31
CA ASP A 38 -4.10 -3.62 -30.54
C ASP A 38 -4.65 -3.25 -29.15
N ALA A 39 -5.92 -2.84 -29.08
CA ALA A 39 -6.58 -2.52 -27.81
C ALA A 39 -6.71 -3.76 -26.90
N LEU A 40 -7.04 -4.93 -27.46
CA LEU A 40 -7.12 -6.17 -26.70
C LEU A 40 -5.75 -6.65 -26.25
N GLU A 41 -4.72 -6.53 -27.09
CA GLU A 41 -3.35 -6.84 -26.71
C GLU A 41 -2.84 -5.93 -25.57
N GLU A 42 -3.17 -4.63 -25.62
CA GLU A 42 -2.84 -3.67 -24.54
C GLU A 42 -3.53 -4.07 -23.23
N GLN A 43 -4.83 -4.37 -23.28
CA GLN A 43 -5.60 -4.85 -22.12
C GLN A 43 -5.04 -6.17 -21.56
N TYR A 44 -4.66 -7.09 -22.44
CA TYR A 44 -4.07 -8.37 -22.07
C TYR A 44 -2.71 -8.18 -21.39
N ARG A 45 -1.82 -7.34 -21.94
CA ARG A 45 -0.53 -7.02 -21.31
C ARG A 45 -0.71 -6.36 -19.96
N LEU A 46 -1.66 -5.42 -19.83
CA LEU A 46 -1.97 -4.78 -18.56
C LEU A 46 -2.52 -5.79 -17.55
N ALA A 47 -3.40 -6.71 -17.97
CA ALA A 47 -3.92 -7.77 -17.11
C ALA A 47 -2.80 -8.73 -16.65
N LEU A 48 -1.92 -9.14 -17.57
CA LEU A 48 -0.74 -9.94 -17.27
C LEU A 48 0.17 -9.22 -16.28
N ALA A 49 0.42 -7.93 -16.48
CA ALA A 49 1.21 -7.13 -15.56
C ALA A 49 0.54 -7.00 -14.19
N ARG A 50 -0.79 -6.85 -14.12
CA ARG A 50 -1.51 -6.80 -12.84
C ARG A 50 -1.45 -8.12 -12.06
N GLN A 51 -1.41 -9.24 -12.77
CA GLN A 51 -1.41 -10.58 -12.17
C GLN A 51 0.00 -11.06 -11.82
N TYR A 52 1.00 -10.76 -12.66
CA TYR A 52 2.33 -11.35 -12.59
C TYR A 52 3.47 -10.35 -12.39
N ALA A 53 3.26 -9.05 -12.65
CA ALA A 53 4.32 -8.07 -12.38
C ALA A 53 4.35 -7.70 -10.89
N PRO A 54 5.53 -7.34 -10.36
CA PRO A 54 5.65 -6.83 -9.01
C PRO A 54 4.67 -5.66 -8.77
N LYS A 55 3.90 -5.72 -7.67
CA LYS A 55 3.07 -4.59 -7.22
C LYS A 55 3.91 -3.43 -6.67
N SER A 56 5.18 -3.71 -6.36
CA SER A 56 6.19 -2.70 -6.11
C SER A 56 6.46 -1.91 -7.39
N GLU A 57 6.31 -0.58 -7.33
CA GLU A 57 6.78 0.31 -8.40
C GLU A 57 8.31 0.42 -8.43
N LYS A 58 9.01 -0.12 -7.42
CA LYS A 58 10.45 -0.40 -7.48
C LYS A 58 10.67 -1.72 -8.22
N ARG A 59 11.58 -1.71 -9.19
CA ARG A 59 11.99 -2.89 -9.97
C ARG A 59 12.80 -3.84 -9.09
N LYS A 60 12.14 -4.74 -8.34
CA LYS A 60 12.76 -5.93 -7.73
C LYS A 60 11.80 -7.12 -7.74
N ASP A 61 12.39 -8.29 -7.89
CA ASP A 61 11.83 -9.53 -8.43
C ASP A 61 11.28 -10.47 -7.34
N ARG A 62 10.24 -11.25 -7.67
CA ARG A 62 9.75 -12.53 -7.09
C ARG A 62 9.55 -12.72 -5.56
N VAL A 63 8.29 -13.06 -5.22
CA VAL A 63 7.69 -13.23 -3.88
C VAL A 63 8.11 -14.52 -3.13
N PHE A 64 8.68 -15.52 -3.79
CA PHE A 64 9.04 -16.80 -3.14
C PHE A 64 10.51 -16.93 -2.75
N ASN A 65 11.31 -15.87 -2.96
CA ASN A 65 12.73 -15.91 -2.62
C ASN A 65 13.19 -14.77 -1.71
N GLU A 66 12.33 -14.29 -0.81
CA GLU A 66 12.64 -13.16 0.07
C GLU A 66 13.87 -13.42 0.96
N ALA A 67 14.09 -14.68 1.38
CA ALA A 67 15.21 -15.05 2.23
C ALA A 67 16.56 -15.09 1.48
N GLU A 68 16.63 -15.69 0.29
CA GLU A 68 17.90 -15.73 -0.48
C GLU A 68 18.17 -14.37 -1.16
N GLN A 69 17.14 -13.67 -1.65
CA GLN A 69 17.34 -12.33 -2.21
C GLN A 69 17.80 -11.30 -1.18
N ALA A 70 17.37 -11.42 0.09
CA ALA A 70 17.87 -10.55 1.16
C ALA A 70 19.32 -10.90 1.55
N ALA A 71 19.72 -12.17 1.37
CA ALA A 71 21.11 -12.61 1.57
C ALA A 71 22.04 -12.19 0.42
N ASP A 72 21.54 -12.21 -0.83
CA ASP A 72 22.28 -11.91 -2.07
C ASP A 72 22.12 -10.45 -2.56
N ALA A 73 21.52 -9.55 -1.77
CA ALA A 73 21.30 -8.16 -2.18
C ALA A 73 22.60 -7.35 -2.24
N GLU A 74 23.38 -7.53 -3.30
CA GLU A 74 24.26 -6.50 -3.84
C GLU A 74 23.39 -5.29 -4.30
N PRO A 75 23.73 -4.04 -3.93
CA PRO A 75 23.00 -2.88 -4.39
C PRO A 75 23.35 -2.63 -5.86
N VAL A 76 22.40 -2.91 -6.75
CA VAL A 76 22.45 -2.52 -8.16
C VAL A 76 22.38 -1.00 -8.25
N ASP A 77 23.42 -0.40 -8.82
CA ASP A 77 23.47 1.02 -9.18
C ASP A 77 22.32 1.39 -10.13
N GLU A 78 21.70 2.54 -9.89
CA GLU A 78 20.69 3.11 -10.79
C GLU A 78 21.39 3.64 -12.04
N ASP A 79 21.08 2.99 -13.17
CA ASP A 79 21.55 3.36 -14.49
C ASP A 79 21.00 4.75 -14.89
N ASP A 80 21.93 5.61 -15.30
CA ASP A 80 21.72 6.97 -15.76
C ASP A 80 20.90 6.94 -17.06
N SER A 81 19.78 7.65 -17.09
CA SER A 81 18.98 7.80 -18.31
C SER A 81 18.76 9.28 -18.60
N ASP A 82 19.28 9.70 -19.76
CA ASP A 82 19.21 11.02 -20.37
C ASP A 82 17.96 11.80 -19.96
N VAL A 83 18.18 12.84 -19.16
CA VAL A 83 17.18 13.77 -18.66
C VAL A 83 16.75 14.72 -19.79
N PRO A 84 15.47 14.74 -20.22
CA PRO A 84 15.00 15.77 -21.13
C PRO A 84 14.88 17.11 -20.41
N SER A 85 15.07 18.22 -21.15
CA SER A 85 15.07 19.58 -20.58
C SER A 85 13.73 19.94 -19.91
N LEU A 86 13.64 19.67 -18.62
CA LEU A 86 12.69 20.28 -17.70
C LEU A 86 13.09 21.75 -17.49
N PRO A 87 12.17 22.63 -17.06
CA PRO A 87 12.57 23.96 -16.65
C PRO A 87 13.65 23.82 -15.58
N ASP A 88 14.81 24.44 -15.81
CA ASP A 88 15.88 24.52 -14.82
C ASP A 88 15.33 25.30 -13.64
N THR A 89 15.03 24.58 -12.57
CA THR A 89 14.51 25.18 -11.34
C THR A 89 15.64 25.47 -10.35
N GLY A 90 16.92 25.25 -10.72
CA GLY A 90 18.06 25.44 -9.82
C GLY A 90 18.06 24.50 -8.62
N LEU A 91 17.50 23.28 -8.78
CA LEU A 91 17.42 22.30 -7.70
C LEU A 91 18.82 21.80 -7.31
N PRO A 92 19.20 21.83 -6.02
CA PRO A 92 20.41 21.17 -5.56
C PRO A 92 20.28 19.65 -5.74
N GLU A 93 21.39 18.99 -6.07
CA GLU A 93 21.43 17.53 -6.16
C GLU A 93 21.12 16.91 -4.80
N LEU A 94 20.36 15.80 -4.81
CA LEU A 94 20.09 15.04 -3.60
C LEU A 94 21.41 14.45 -3.07
N ASP A 95 21.81 14.84 -1.86
CA ASP A 95 22.90 14.18 -1.15
C ASP A 95 22.67 12.67 -1.13
N LYS A 96 23.57 11.93 -1.79
CA LYS A 96 23.56 10.47 -1.79
C LYS A 96 23.82 10.01 -0.35
N PRO A 97 22.99 9.13 0.22
CA PRO A 97 23.23 8.63 1.56
C PRO A 97 24.60 7.95 1.61
N GLU A 98 25.38 8.24 2.65
CA GLU A 98 26.69 7.62 2.84
C GLU A 98 26.58 6.08 2.73
N PRO A 99 27.54 5.42 2.03
CA PRO A 99 27.54 3.98 1.92
C PRO A 99 27.57 3.37 3.32
N ARG A 100 26.50 2.65 3.66
CA ARG A 100 26.37 2.00 4.96
C ARG A 100 27.56 1.06 5.17
N LYS A 101 28.28 1.24 6.29
CA LYS A 101 29.42 0.39 6.66
C LYS A 101 29.03 -1.08 6.56
N ARG A 102 29.79 -1.84 5.76
CA ARG A 102 29.62 -3.28 5.56
C ARG A 102 30.03 -4.00 6.85
N GLY A 103 29.09 -4.72 7.47
CA GLY A 103 29.32 -5.47 8.71
C GLY A 103 28.02 -5.80 9.43
N ARG A 104 28.02 -6.86 10.26
CA ARG A 104 26.87 -7.22 11.10
C ARG A 104 26.63 -6.10 12.10
N LYS A 105 25.44 -5.50 12.09
CA LYS A 105 25.07 -4.50 13.09
C LYS A 105 25.02 -5.17 14.47
N PRO A 106 25.48 -4.49 15.53
CA PRO A 106 25.37 -5.01 16.88
C PRO A 106 23.90 -5.26 17.24
N LEU A 107 23.65 -6.26 18.08
CA LEU A 107 22.31 -6.50 18.62
C LEU A 107 21.91 -5.33 19.54
N PRO A 108 20.60 -5.05 19.69
CA PRO A 108 20.14 -3.96 20.54
C PRO A 108 20.72 -4.03 21.96
N ALA A 109 21.22 -2.88 22.45
CA ALA A 109 21.93 -2.79 23.74
C ALA A 109 21.00 -2.96 24.94
N ASP A 110 19.70 -2.75 24.76
CA ASP A 110 18.64 -2.85 25.75
C ASP A 110 18.17 -4.29 25.99
N LEU A 111 18.50 -5.24 25.11
CA LEU A 111 18.17 -6.65 25.33
C LEU A 111 19.02 -7.25 26.46
N PRO A 112 18.40 -8.04 27.37
CA PRO A 112 19.13 -8.71 28.44
C PRO A 112 20.14 -9.71 27.84
N ARG A 113 21.37 -9.70 28.36
CA ARG A 113 22.45 -10.58 27.94
C ARG A 113 22.65 -11.67 28.98
N GLU A 114 22.33 -12.90 28.60
CA GLU A 114 22.70 -14.09 29.38
C GLU A 114 24.10 -14.53 28.96
N ARG A 115 25.05 -14.48 29.90
CA ARG A 115 26.44 -14.83 29.64
C ARG A 115 26.64 -16.33 29.81
N ILE A 116 26.95 -17.02 28.71
CA ILE A 116 27.35 -18.42 28.72
C ILE A 116 28.88 -18.46 28.66
N GLU A 117 29.53 -18.89 29.75
CA GLU A 117 30.98 -19.00 29.83
C GLU A 117 31.45 -20.40 29.42
N TYR A 118 32.42 -20.43 28.51
CA TYR A 118 33.14 -21.65 28.15
C TYR A 118 34.57 -21.50 28.68
N ASP A 119 34.99 -22.44 29.54
CA ASP A 119 36.36 -22.52 30.04
C ASP A 119 36.98 -23.86 29.60
N LEU A 120 38.30 -23.90 29.53
CA LEU A 120 39.03 -25.14 29.28
C LEU A 120 38.82 -26.09 30.46
N PRO A 121 38.67 -27.41 30.25
CA PRO A 121 38.73 -28.35 31.35
C PRO A 121 40.13 -28.37 31.98
N GLU A 122 40.24 -28.75 33.26
CA GLU A 122 41.49 -28.64 34.03
C GLU A 122 42.67 -29.42 33.43
N ASP A 123 42.40 -30.54 32.75
CA ASP A 123 43.40 -31.35 32.04
C ASP A 123 44.03 -30.63 30.83
N GLN A 124 43.34 -29.62 30.29
CA GLN A 124 43.78 -28.81 29.14
C GLN A 124 44.35 -27.46 29.54
N LYS A 125 44.39 -27.12 30.84
CA LYS A 125 45.00 -25.88 31.36
C LYS A 125 46.51 -25.96 31.52
N THR A 126 47.18 -26.84 30.76
CA THR A 126 48.64 -27.00 30.76
C THR A 126 49.21 -26.62 29.40
N CYS A 127 50.28 -25.81 29.34
CA CYS A 127 50.88 -25.44 28.06
C CYS A 127 51.41 -26.69 27.36
N PRO A 128 51.00 -26.98 26.12
CA PRO A 128 51.56 -28.09 25.35
C PRO A 128 53.05 -27.91 25.04
N CYS A 129 53.56 -26.68 25.20
CA CYS A 129 54.95 -26.30 24.92
C CYS A 129 55.93 -26.57 26.06
N CYS A 130 55.52 -26.32 27.31
CA CYS A 130 56.43 -26.22 28.45
C CYS A 130 55.88 -26.84 29.75
N GLY A 131 54.66 -27.41 29.71
CA GLY A 131 54.08 -28.13 30.84
C GLY A 131 53.63 -27.24 32.02
N LYS A 132 53.67 -25.91 31.88
CA LYS A 132 53.23 -24.96 32.93
C LYS A 132 51.75 -24.64 32.81
N ALA A 133 51.12 -24.24 33.91
CA ALA A 133 49.71 -23.83 33.94
C ALA A 133 49.44 -22.62 33.01
N LEU A 134 48.36 -22.70 32.23
CA LEU A 134 47.84 -21.60 31.41
C LEU A 134 47.10 -20.60 32.30
N HIS A 135 47.15 -19.31 31.95
CA HIS A 135 46.37 -18.25 32.61
C HIS A 135 45.40 -17.63 31.60
N ARG A 136 44.25 -17.15 32.09
CA ARG A 136 43.24 -16.50 31.25
C ARG A 136 43.74 -15.11 30.82
N MET A 137 43.96 -14.91 29.52
CA MET A 137 44.47 -13.65 28.95
C MET A 137 43.38 -12.73 28.41
N GLY A 138 42.23 -13.28 28.02
CA GLY A 138 41.12 -12.53 27.41
C GLY A 138 39.96 -13.46 27.08
N GLU A 139 39.00 -12.92 26.35
CA GLU A 139 37.83 -13.66 25.88
C GLU A 139 37.37 -13.13 24.53
N ASP A 140 36.93 -14.05 23.68
CA ASP A 140 36.25 -13.72 22.43
C ASP A 140 34.74 -13.80 22.67
N VAL A 141 34.06 -12.66 22.56
CA VAL A 141 32.62 -12.56 22.79
C VAL A 141 31.86 -12.62 21.46
N SER A 142 30.94 -13.57 21.36
CA SER A 142 29.99 -13.68 20.25
C SER A 142 28.57 -13.60 20.79
N GLU A 143 27.77 -12.70 20.24
CA GLU A 143 26.37 -12.53 20.64
C GLU A 143 25.42 -13.35 19.74
N GLN A 144 24.47 -14.04 20.36
CA GLN A 144 23.39 -14.77 19.69
C GLN A 144 22.04 -14.26 20.16
N LEU A 145 21.08 -14.15 19.24
CA LEU A 145 19.70 -13.79 19.58
C LEU A 145 18.94 -15.06 19.99
N HIS A 146 18.52 -15.14 21.25
CA HIS A 146 17.74 -16.24 21.81
C HIS A 146 16.30 -15.79 22.10
N MET A 147 15.30 -16.61 21.76
CA MET A 147 13.89 -16.32 22.00
C MET A 147 13.16 -17.56 22.52
N GLU A 148 12.49 -17.44 23.67
CA GLU A 148 11.67 -18.50 24.27
C GLU A 148 10.19 -18.09 24.29
N VAL A 149 9.33 -18.93 23.72
CA VAL A 149 7.86 -18.75 23.79
C VAL A 149 7.31 -19.63 24.89
N LYS A 150 6.83 -19.03 25.99
CA LYS A 150 6.23 -19.73 27.13
C LYS A 150 4.73 -19.46 27.20
N VAL A 151 3.94 -20.51 27.39
CA VAL A 151 2.49 -20.42 27.61
C VAL A 151 2.16 -20.97 28.99
N SER A 152 1.32 -20.24 29.75
CA SER A 152 0.91 -20.61 31.10
C SER A 152 -0.57 -20.31 31.35
N VAL A 153 -1.15 -20.91 32.38
CA VAL A 153 -2.56 -20.75 32.77
C VAL A 153 -2.66 -19.83 33.99
N LEU A 154 -3.46 -18.77 33.88
CA LEU A 154 -3.76 -17.88 35.00
C LEU A 154 -5.00 -18.40 35.76
N GLN A 155 -4.78 -18.95 36.95
CA GLN A 155 -5.87 -19.44 37.80
C GLN A 155 -6.33 -18.35 38.77
N HIS A 156 -7.53 -17.82 38.57
CA HIS A 156 -8.13 -16.82 39.46
C HIS A 156 -8.94 -17.48 40.58
N ALA A 157 -8.32 -17.73 41.74
CA ALA A 157 -8.99 -18.27 42.93
C ALA A 157 -9.60 -17.14 43.78
N ARG A 158 -10.94 -17.14 43.95
CA ARG A 158 -11.66 -16.14 44.75
C ARG A 158 -12.07 -16.74 46.10
N ALA A 159 -11.50 -16.21 47.18
CA ALA A 159 -11.86 -16.63 48.53
C ALA A 159 -13.32 -16.28 48.85
N LYS A 160 -14.01 -17.20 49.53
CA LYS A 160 -15.36 -17.01 50.06
C LYS A 160 -15.28 -17.05 51.59
N TYR A 161 -15.92 -16.09 52.24
CA TYR A 161 -15.98 -15.96 53.69
C TYR A 161 -17.44 -16.07 54.14
N ALA A 162 -17.66 -16.79 55.23
CA ALA A 162 -18.96 -16.89 55.88
C ALA A 162 -18.79 -16.59 57.37
N CYS A 163 -19.78 -15.92 57.96
CA CYS A 163 -19.76 -15.64 59.39
C CYS A 163 -20.31 -16.83 60.18
N ARG A 164 -19.45 -17.50 60.98
CA ARG A 164 -19.86 -18.62 61.86
C ARG A 164 -20.88 -18.21 62.94
N HIS A 165 -20.95 -16.93 63.30
CA HIS A 165 -21.89 -16.44 64.31
C HIS A 165 -23.32 -16.28 63.77
N CYS A 166 -23.50 -16.22 62.45
CA CYS A 166 -24.81 -16.04 61.82
C CYS A 166 -25.40 -17.36 61.30
N ASP A 167 -24.79 -18.50 61.65
CA ASP A 167 -25.26 -19.82 61.22
C ASP A 167 -26.62 -20.16 61.82
N GLY A 168 -27.58 -20.52 60.95
CA GLY A 168 -28.92 -20.99 61.34
C GLY A 168 -30.09 -20.10 60.90
N VAL A 169 -29.89 -18.80 60.66
CA VAL A 169 -30.99 -17.88 60.23
C VAL A 169 -30.74 -17.31 58.84
N ARG A 170 -29.61 -16.64 58.62
CA ARG A 170 -29.18 -16.12 57.32
C ARG A 170 -27.68 -15.82 57.36
N THR A 171 -26.85 -16.78 56.93
CA THR A 171 -25.39 -16.62 56.91
C THR A 171 -24.95 -15.75 55.73
N PRO A 172 -24.38 -14.55 55.94
CA PRO A 172 -23.88 -13.73 54.83
C PRO A 172 -22.61 -14.37 54.24
N ILE A 173 -22.62 -14.62 52.93
CA ILE A 173 -21.46 -15.11 52.17
C ILE A 173 -20.83 -13.94 51.43
N MET A 174 -19.58 -13.61 51.78
CA MET A 174 -18.79 -12.58 51.11
C MET A 174 -17.78 -13.24 50.19
N VAL A 175 -17.69 -12.78 48.94
CA VAL A 175 -16.74 -13.31 47.95
C VAL A 175 -15.74 -12.23 47.58
N ALA A 176 -14.45 -12.54 47.64
CA ALA A 176 -13.40 -11.61 47.20
C ALA A 176 -13.66 -11.16 45.75
N SER A 177 -13.57 -9.85 45.49
CA SER A 177 -13.73 -9.29 44.15
C SER A 177 -12.54 -9.67 43.27
N MET A 178 -12.77 -9.83 41.97
CA MET A 178 -11.69 -9.95 40.98
C MET A 178 -11.73 -8.78 40.01
N PRO A 179 -10.60 -8.40 39.40
CA PRO A 179 -10.58 -7.38 38.35
C PRO A 179 -11.51 -7.74 37.19
N ALA A 180 -12.19 -6.73 36.64
CA ALA A 180 -13.04 -6.90 35.48
C ALA A 180 -12.22 -7.46 34.30
N GLN A 181 -12.70 -8.56 33.73
CA GLN A 181 -12.06 -9.15 32.55
C GLN A 181 -12.59 -8.49 31.28
N PRO A 182 -11.75 -8.28 30.25
CA PRO A 182 -12.17 -7.69 28.98
C PRO A 182 -13.23 -8.55 28.28
N LEU A 183 -13.18 -9.87 28.49
CA LEU A 183 -14.18 -10.80 27.98
C LEU A 183 -14.66 -11.73 29.10
N PRO A 184 -15.70 -11.33 29.86
CA PRO A 184 -16.23 -12.14 30.96
C PRO A 184 -16.68 -13.53 30.48
N GLY A 185 -16.29 -14.58 31.23
CA GLY A 185 -16.61 -15.97 30.89
C GLY A 185 -15.69 -16.63 29.85
N SER A 186 -14.74 -15.88 29.28
CA SER A 186 -13.70 -16.44 28.39
C SER A 186 -12.53 -17.01 29.17
N HIS A 187 -11.84 -17.99 28.59
CA HIS A 187 -10.57 -18.51 29.08
C HIS A 187 -9.35 -17.72 28.57
N ALA A 188 -9.53 -16.73 27.69
CA ALA A 188 -8.44 -15.86 27.26
C ALA A 188 -8.19 -14.73 28.26
N SER A 189 -6.95 -14.59 28.68
CA SER A 189 -6.45 -13.42 29.40
C SER A 189 -6.41 -12.19 28.48
N PRO A 190 -6.31 -10.97 29.04
CA PRO A 190 -6.11 -9.75 28.25
C PRO A 190 -4.91 -9.86 27.29
N SER A 191 -3.79 -10.43 27.75
CA SER A 191 -2.59 -10.62 26.94
C SER A 191 -2.81 -11.63 25.81
N MET A 192 -3.60 -12.68 26.04
CA MET A 192 -3.92 -13.65 24.98
C MET A 192 -4.81 -13.03 23.88
N ILE A 193 -5.78 -12.20 24.27
CA ILE A 193 -6.60 -11.44 23.30
C ILE A 193 -5.70 -10.51 22.47
N ALA A 194 -4.78 -9.80 23.12
CA ALA A 194 -3.84 -8.91 22.43
C ALA A 194 -2.93 -9.68 21.45
N ALA A 195 -2.37 -10.81 21.88
CA ALA A 195 -1.51 -11.66 21.05
C ALA A 195 -2.26 -12.21 19.81
N VAL A 196 -3.50 -12.68 19.98
CA VAL A 196 -4.31 -13.17 18.84
C VAL A 196 -4.68 -12.03 17.89
N THR A 197 -5.01 -10.86 18.42
CA THR A 197 -5.34 -9.68 17.63
C THR A 197 -4.14 -9.18 16.82
N ALA A 198 -2.97 -9.08 17.45
CA ALA A 198 -1.72 -8.70 16.78
C ALA A 198 -1.33 -9.74 15.72
N GLY A 199 -1.33 -11.02 16.07
CA GLY A 199 -1.02 -12.10 15.14
C GLY A 199 -1.90 -12.09 13.89
N LYS A 200 -3.19 -11.79 14.04
CA LYS A 200 -4.12 -11.71 12.90
C LYS A 200 -3.90 -10.47 12.05
N TYR A 201 -3.84 -9.29 12.65
CA TYR A 201 -3.95 -8.02 11.92
C TYR A 201 -2.61 -7.32 11.68
N VAL A 202 -1.63 -7.48 12.56
CA VAL A 202 -0.28 -6.93 12.40
C VAL A 202 0.59 -7.92 11.63
N ASP A 203 0.59 -9.19 12.07
CA ASP A 203 1.46 -10.22 11.48
C ASP A 203 0.80 -10.95 10.30
N GLY A 204 -0.47 -10.67 10.00
CA GLY A 204 -1.19 -11.26 8.86
C GLY A 204 -1.41 -12.76 8.96
N THR A 205 -1.35 -13.36 10.16
CA THR A 205 -1.51 -14.80 10.37
C THR A 205 -3.00 -15.19 10.40
N PRO A 206 -3.49 -16.03 9.48
CA PRO A 206 -4.87 -16.50 9.51
C PRO A 206 -5.16 -17.31 10.78
N LEU A 207 -6.38 -17.20 11.31
CA LEU A 207 -6.75 -17.84 12.59
C LEU A 207 -6.59 -19.35 12.60
N TYR A 208 -6.76 -20.04 11.46
CA TYR A 208 -6.52 -21.48 11.39
C TYR A 208 -5.03 -21.82 11.62
N ARG A 209 -4.12 -20.98 11.14
CA ARG A 209 -2.68 -21.18 11.35
C ARG A 209 -2.31 -20.94 12.82
N MET A 210 -3.00 -20.01 13.48
CA MET A 210 -2.83 -19.78 14.92
C MET A 210 -3.37 -20.96 15.76
N GLU A 211 -4.53 -21.51 15.36
CA GLU A 211 -5.08 -22.76 15.91
C GLU A 211 -4.06 -23.90 15.79
N ASP A 212 -3.45 -24.08 14.61
CA ASP A 212 -2.40 -25.10 14.40
C ASP A 212 -1.16 -24.85 15.27
N VAL A 213 -0.76 -23.58 15.45
CA VAL A 213 0.38 -23.21 16.33
C VAL A 213 0.10 -23.63 17.77
N LEU A 214 -1.09 -23.33 18.29
CA LEU A 214 -1.47 -23.70 19.65
C LEU A 214 -1.60 -25.22 19.80
N ALA A 215 -2.16 -25.90 18.80
CA ALA A 215 -2.30 -27.35 18.78
C ALA A 215 -0.95 -28.08 18.85
N ARG A 216 0.11 -27.54 18.22
CA ARG A 216 1.49 -28.08 18.34
C ARG A 216 2.03 -28.04 19.77
N SER A 217 1.50 -27.16 20.61
CA SER A 217 1.81 -27.09 22.04
C SER A 217 0.77 -27.80 22.90
N ASN A 218 -0.04 -28.70 22.31
CA ASN A 218 -1.14 -29.42 22.96
C ASN A 218 -2.23 -28.50 23.57
N ILE A 219 -2.37 -27.28 23.03
CA ILE A 219 -3.39 -26.32 23.46
C ILE A 219 -4.52 -26.33 22.43
N ALA A 220 -5.61 -27.03 22.75
CA ALA A 220 -6.77 -27.13 21.88
C ALA A 220 -7.66 -25.88 22.01
N VAL A 221 -7.58 -24.97 21.03
CA VAL A 221 -8.46 -23.80 20.93
C VAL A 221 -9.06 -23.75 19.54
N SER A 222 -10.38 -23.86 19.44
CA SER A 222 -11.06 -23.85 18.15
C SER A 222 -10.92 -22.50 17.44
N ARG A 223 -10.94 -22.53 16.10
CA ARG A 223 -11.06 -21.31 15.28
C ARG A 223 -12.20 -20.39 15.70
N GLY A 224 -13.35 -20.95 16.08
CA GLY A 224 -14.52 -20.18 16.52
C GLY A 224 -14.23 -19.40 17.80
N THR A 225 -13.51 -20.03 18.73
CA THR A 225 -13.05 -19.38 19.97
C THR A 225 -12.08 -18.24 19.66
N LEU A 226 -11.08 -18.46 18.79
CA LEU A 226 -10.15 -17.41 18.36
C LEU A 226 -10.88 -16.25 17.67
N ALA A 227 -11.87 -16.53 16.83
CA ALA A 227 -12.69 -15.51 16.18
C ALA A 227 -13.49 -14.70 17.22
N ASN A 228 -14.09 -15.36 18.22
CA ASN A 228 -14.79 -14.68 19.31
C ASN A 228 -13.87 -13.79 20.15
N TRP A 229 -12.60 -14.17 20.32
CA TRP A 229 -11.61 -13.33 21.00
C TRP A 229 -11.24 -12.06 20.23
N ILE A 230 -11.62 -11.94 18.97
CA ILE A 230 -11.45 -10.72 18.17
C ILE A 230 -12.76 -9.92 18.11
N ILE A 231 -13.85 -10.58 17.73
CA ILE A 231 -15.14 -9.94 17.46
C ILE A 231 -15.70 -9.32 18.74
N ARG A 232 -15.74 -10.08 19.83
CA ARG A 232 -16.45 -9.67 21.04
C ARG A 232 -15.76 -8.51 21.76
N PRO A 233 -14.42 -8.47 21.89
CA PRO A 233 -13.75 -7.27 22.38
C PRO A 233 -13.95 -6.04 21.47
N ALA A 234 -14.07 -6.23 20.15
CA ALA A 234 -14.36 -5.13 19.24
C ALA A 234 -15.74 -4.51 19.48
N GLU A 235 -16.75 -5.34 19.69
CA GLU A 235 -18.11 -4.91 20.04
C GLU A 235 -18.19 -4.19 21.39
N LEU A 236 -17.49 -4.72 22.40
CA LEU A 236 -17.60 -4.22 23.78
C LEU A 236 -16.74 -2.98 24.03
N HIS A 237 -15.53 -2.93 23.46
CA HIS A 237 -14.49 -1.97 23.83
C HIS A 237 -14.03 -1.09 22.66
N TYR A 238 -13.68 -1.69 21.52
CA TYR A 238 -12.98 -0.96 20.45
C TYR A 238 -13.89 0.01 19.71
N LYS A 239 -15.19 -0.24 19.65
CA LYS A 239 -16.14 0.70 19.02
C LYS A 239 -16.04 2.11 19.60
N ARG A 240 -15.86 2.26 20.93
CA ARG A 240 -15.74 3.57 21.58
C ARG A 240 -14.48 4.31 21.15
N ILE A 241 -13.38 3.56 21.02
CA ILE A 241 -12.09 4.08 20.53
C ILE A 241 -12.24 4.50 19.07
N TYR A 242 -12.86 3.66 18.25
CA TYR A 242 -13.14 3.96 16.84
C TYR A 242 -13.95 5.24 16.68
N ASP A 243 -15.03 5.39 17.45
CA ASP A 243 -15.91 6.57 17.40
C ASP A 243 -15.16 7.83 17.84
N ALA A 244 -14.32 7.75 18.89
CA ALA A 244 -13.46 8.86 19.32
C ALA A 244 -12.42 9.24 18.25
N LEU A 245 -11.74 8.26 17.66
CA LEU A 245 -10.80 8.49 16.56
C LEU A 245 -11.49 9.09 15.34
N LYS A 246 -12.74 8.69 15.05
CA LYS A 246 -13.53 9.25 13.95
C LYS A 246 -13.84 10.73 14.18
N GLN A 247 -14.11 11.13 15.42
CA GLN A 247 -14.28 12.55 15.77
C GLN A 247 -12.98 13.32 15.56
N VAL A 248 -11.85 12.81 16.05
CA VAL A 248 -10.52 13.41 15.87
C VAL A 248 -10.17 13.53 14.38
N LEU A 249 -10.48 12.52 13.58
CA LEU A 249 -10.23 12.55 12.15
C LEU A 249 -11.08 13.61 11.45
N ARG A 250 -12.37 13.72 11.80
CA ARG A 250 -13.29 14.70 11.22
C ARG A 250 -12.97 16.14 11.63
N SER A 251 -12.24 16.36 12.73
CA SER A 251 -11.74 17.69 13.10
C SER A 251 -10.43 18.09 12.42
N GLN A 252 -9.78 17.18 11.68
CA GLN A 252 -8.56 17.50 10.93
C GLN A 252 -8.87 18.44 9.77
N TRP A 253 -7.93 19.31 9.43
CA TRP A 253 -8.07 20.22 8.29
C TRP A 253 -7.93 19.49 6.93
N LEU A 254 -7.22 18.36 6.90
CA LEU A 254 -7.00 17.51 5.73
C LEU A 254 -7.25 16.04 6.06
N ILE A 255 -8.11 15.42 5.25
CA ILE A 255 -8.36 13.98 5.25
C ILE A 255 -7.98 13.45 3.88
N HIS A 256 -7.26 12.33 3.86
CA HIS A 256 -7.11 11.51 2.66
C HIS A 256 -8.14 10.38 2.69
N GLY A 257 -8.82 10.17 1.57
CA GLY A 257 -9.75 9.08 1.36
C GLY A 257 -9.28 8.17 0.22
N ASP A 258 -9.40 6.87 0.42
CA ASP A 258 -9.15 5.85 -0.61
C ASP A 258 -10.01 4.62 -0.30
N GLU A 259 -10.09 3.68 -1.24
CA GLU A 259 -10.84 2.46 -1.05
C GLU A 259 -10.18 1.26 -1.72
N THR A 260 -10.26 0.12 -1.05
CA THR A 260 -9.73 -1.14 -1.58
C THR A 260 -10.85 -2.18 -1.64
N THR A 261 -10.89 -2.93 -2.73
CA THR A 261 -11.86 -4.00 -2.93
C THR A 261 -11.59 -5.17 -1.98
N VAL A 262 -12.63 -5.71 -1.38
CA VAL A 262 -12.60 -6.91 -0.55
C VAL A 262 -13.77 -7.83 -0.92
N GLN A 263 -13.60 -9.12 -0.68
CA GLN A 263 -14.68 -10.11 -0.78
C GLN A 263 -15.02 -10.62 0.61
N VAL A 264 -16.31 -10.61 0.94
CA VAL A 264 -16.79 -11.02 2.26
C VAL A 264 -17.61 -12.29 2.14
N LEU A 265 -17.17 -13.33 2.85
CA LEU A 265 -17.89 -14.59 2.90
C LEU A 265 -19.12 -14.45 3.81
N LYS A 266 -20.22 -15.09 3.42
CA LYS A 266 -21.47 -15.16 4.20
C LYS A 266 -22.07 -13.78 4.53
N GLU A 267 -21.86 -12.80 3.65
CA GLU A 267 -22.56 -11.53 3.72
C GLU A 267 -24.06 -11.76 3.49
N LYS A 268 -24.90 -11.13 4.31
CA LYS A 268 -26.35 -11.30 4.20
C LYS A 268 -26.82 -10.75 2.85
N ASP A 269 -27.66 -11.51 2.16
CA ASP A 269 -28.28 -11.15 0.87
C ASP A 269 -27.28 -10.88 -0.27
N ARG A 270 -26.02 -11.34 -0.16
CA ARG A 270 -24.97 -11.16 -1.17
C ARG A 270 -24.13 -12.40 -1.39
N LYS A 271 -23.59 -12.54 -2.61
CA LYS A 271 -22.72 -13.66 -2.98
C LYS A 271 -21.30 -13.38 -2.52
N ALA A 272 -20.55 -14.43 -2.21
CA ALA A 272 -19.14 -14.30 -1.80
C ALA A 272 -18.25 -13.63 -2.85
N GLN A 273 -18.62 -13.75 -4.13
CA GLN A 273 -17.91 -13.14 -5.26
C GLN A 273 -18.26 -11.66 -5.46
N ASP A 274 -19.30 -11.16 -4.79
CA ASP A 274 -19.69 -9.76 -4.90
C ASP A 274 -18.57 -8.88 -4.34
N THR A 275 -18.29 -7.78 -5.04
CA THR A 275 -17.25 -6.84 -4.62
C THR A 275 -17.80 -5.93 -3.53
N SER A 276 -17.14 -5.96 -2.39
CA SER A 276 -17.33 -5.03 -1.28
C SER A 276 -16.09 -4.15 -1.14
N TYR A 277 -16.16 -3.13 -0.30
CA TYR A 277 -15.11 -2.12 -0.20
C TYR A 277 -14.71 -1.91 1.25
N MET A 278 -13.40 -1.84 1.47
CA MET A 278 -12.83 -1.26 2.68
C MET A 278 -12.42 0.17 2.35
N TRP A 279 -13.18 1.12 2.85
CA TRP A 279 -12.88 2.54 2.74
C TRP A 279 -11.85 2.89 3.80
N VAL A 280 -10.79 3.59 3.42
CA VAL A 280 -9.76 4.07 4.33
C VAL A 280 -9.78 5.59 4.36
N TYR A 281 -9.78 6.13 5.57
CA TYR A 281 -9.71 7.55 5.84
C TYR A 281 -8.52 7.79 6.75
N ARG A 282 -7.65 8.73 6.38
CA ARG A 282 -6.47 9.05 7.18
C ARG A 282 -6.23 10.55 7.28
N SER A 283 -5.68 10.97 8.41
CA SER A 283 -5.18 12.33 8.57
C SER A 283 -3.96 12.59 7.69
N ALA A 284 -3.59 13.86 7.57
CA ALA A 284 -2.28 14.26 7.04
C ALA A 284 -1.13 13.58 7.83
N ALA A 285 0.01 13.41 7.16
CA ALA A 285 1.18 12.74 7.74
C ALA A 285 1.86 13.55 8.86
N ASP A 286 1.68 14.86 8.85
CA ASP A 286 2.17 15.84 9.82
C ASP A 286 1.12 16.23 10.88
N SER A 287 -0.01 15.53 10.93
CA SER A 287 -0.99 15.69 12.00
C SER A 287 -0.37 15.36 13.36
N GLU A 288 -0.57 16.23 14.36
CA GLU A 288 -0.21 15.96 15.76
C GLU A 288 -0.97 14.75 16.34
N GLN A 289 -2.16 14.48 15.81
CA GLN A 289 -3.00 13.35 16.17
C GLN A 289 -3.22 12.50 14.91
N PRO A 290 -2.25 11.64 14.53
CA PRO A 290 -2.36 10.83 13.33
C PRO A 290 -3.45 9.77 13.52
N VAL A 291 -4.40 9.73 12.59
CA VAL A 291 -5.51 8.79 12.63
C VAL A 291 -5.62 8.07 11.28
N VAL A 292 -5.81 6.75 11.33
CA VAL A 292 -6.16 5.91 10.19
C VAL A 292 -7.36 5.06 10.58
N LEU A 293 -8.44 5.17 9.83
CA LEU A 293 -9.67 4.42 10.05
C LEU A 293 -10.05 3.67 8.78
N PHE A 294 -10.46 2.43 9.00
CA PHE A 294 -11.04 1.58 7.97
C PHE A 294 -12.54 1.44 8.24
N GLU A 295 -13.36 1.54 7.20
CA GLU A 295 -14.79 1.31 7.25
C GLU A 295 -15.19 0.36 6.14
N TYR A 296 -15.74 -0.78 6.53
CA TYR A 296 -16.30 -1.72 5.59
C TYR A 296 -17.64 -1.22 5.07
N GLN A 297 -17.83 -1.26 3.75
CA GLN A 297 -19.07 -0.91 3.08
C GLN A 297 -19.37 -1.92 1.96
N PRO A 298 -20.66 -2.25 1.74
CA PRO A 298 -21.05 -3.19 0.70
C PRO A 298 -20.86 -2.62 -0.72
N GLY A 299 -20.79 -1.30 -0.87
CA GLY A 299 -20.70 -0.61 -2.16
C GLY A 299 -19.59 0.44 -2.23
N ARG A 300 -19.47 1.02 -3.44
CA ARG A 300 -18.57 2.14 -3.77
C ARG A 300 -19.33 3.45 -4.04
N GLY A 301 -20.58 3.53 -3.59
CA GLY A 301 -21.48 4.66 -3.80
C GLY A 301 -21.13 5.87 -2.94
N GLY A 302 -21.59 7.05 -3.35
CA GLY A 302 -21.34 8.31 -2.64
C GLY A 302 -22.09 8.46 -1.31
N GLU A 303 -23.05 7.59 -1.02
CA GLU A 303 -23.73 7.48 0.26
C GLU A 303 -22.78 7.12 1.41
N HIS A 304 -21.75 6.30 1.15
CA HIS A 304 -20.80 5.85 2.16
C HIS A 304 -19.89 6.98 2.70
N PRO A 305 -19.14 7.70 1.85
CA PRO A 305 -18.33 8.82 2.33
C PRO A 305 -19.20 9.94 2.93
N ARG A 306 -20.45 10.10 2.46
CA ARG A 306 -21.40 11.08 3.03
C ARG A 306 -21.83 10.70 4.44
N ALA A 307 -22.14 9.43 4.67
CA ALA A 307 -22.46 8.94 6.02
C ALA A 307 -21.24 9.00 6.95
N PHE A 308 -20.04 8.78 6.43
CA PHE A 308 -18.82 8.81 7.24
C PHE A 308 -18.38 10.22 7.61
N LEU A 309 -18.26 11.11 6.62
CA LEU A 309 -17.72 12.47 6.79
C LEU A 309 -18.78 13.48 7.23
N GLY A 310 -20.06 13.24 6.92
CA GLY A 310 -21.16 14.12 7.26
C GLY A 310 -21.01 15.50 6.61
N ASP A 311 -20.99 16.53 7.46
CA ASP A 311 -20.87 17.95 7.15
C ASP A 311 -19.42 18.46 7.07
N TYR A 312 -18.45 17.56 6.91
CA TYR A 312 -17.03 17.91 6.82
C TYR A 312 -16.77 19.03 5.79
N ALA A 313 -16.16 20.12 6.24
CA ALA A 313 -15.90 21.32 5.43
C ALA A 313 -14.41 21.63 5.28
N GLY A 314 -13.54 20.69 5.63
CA GLY A 314 -12.09 20.81 5.43
C GLY A 314 -11.65 20.45 4.00
N THR A 315 -10.41 20.01 3.87
CA THR A 315 -9.82 19.57 2.62
C THR A 315 -9.88 18.04 2.52
N LEU A 316 -10.25 17.52 1.36
CA LEU A 316 -10.37 16.09 1.10
C LEU A 316 -9.50 15.71 -0.11
N MET A 317 -8.49 14.86 0.11
CA MET A 317 -7.60 14.38 -0.95
C MET A 317 -7.93 12.94 -1.32
N THR A 318 -8.27 12.70 -2.59
CA THR A 318 -8.75 11.38 -3.07
C THR A 318 -8.18 11.04 -4.45
N ASP A 319 -8.44 9.83 -4.92
CA ASP A 319 -8.08 9.38 -6.28
C ASP A 319 -8.85 10.13 -7.40
N GLY A 320 -9.86 10.94 -7.05
CA GLY A 320 -10.71 11.67 -7.99
C GLY A 320 -12.00 10.94 -8.38
N TRP A 321 -12.31 9.81 -7.76
CA TRP A 321 -13.55 9.07 -7.98
C TRP A 321 -14.80 9.92 -7.66
N PRO A 322 -15.86 9.91 -8.51
CA PRO A 322 -17.01 10.82 -8.34
C PRO A 322 -17.79 10.65 -7.03
N ALA A 323 -17.73 9.50 -6.36
CA ALA A 323 -18.42 9.29 -5.07
C ALA A 323 -17.95 10.30 -4.01
N TRP A 324 -16.66 10.64 -4.00
CA TRP A 324 -16.08 11.63 -3.11
C TRP A 324 -16.64 13.03 -3.33
N ARG A 325 -16.95 13.39 -4.58
CA ARG A 325 -17.52 14.70 -4.95
C ARG A 325 -18.93 14.95 -4.41
N THR A 326 -19.56 13.94 -3.81
CA THR A 326 -20.84 14.13 -3.13
C THR A 326 -20.70 14.94 -1.82
N ILE A 327 -19.48 15.09 -1.29
CA ILE A 327 -19.18 15.96 -0.15
C ILE A 327 -18.95 17.39 -0.64
N LYS A 328 -20.04 18.14 -0.82
CA LYS A 328 -20.01 19.47 -1.46
C LYS A 328 -19.36 20.56 -0.61
N THR A 329 -19.34 20.38 0.71
CA THR A 329 -18.77 21.33 1.68
C THR A 329 -17.25 21.30 1.73
N ALA A 330 -16.62 20.20 1.29
CA ALA A 330 -15.18 20.01 1.33
C ALA A 330 -14.48 20.60 0.10
N THR A 331 -13.24 21.06 0.29
CA THR A 331 -12.34 21.40 -0.81
C THR A 331 -11.67 20.12 -1.32
N HIS A 332 -11.87 19.78 -2.59
CA HIS A 332 -11.37 18.52 -3.16
C HIS A 332 -9.99 18.68 -3.80
N LEU A 333 -9.05 17.82 -3.39
CA LEU A 333 -7.72 17.67 -3.98
C LEU A 333 -7.60 16.32 -4.67
N GLY A 334 -6.94 16.31 -5.83
CA GLY A 334 -6.59 15.08 -6.55
C GLY A 334 -5.25 14.51 -6.09
N CYS A 335 -5.19 13.21 -5.83
CA CYS A 335 -3.98 12.52 -5.47
C CYS A 335 -3.05 12.36 -6.68
N LEU A 336 -1.87 13.00 -6.63
CA LEU A 336 -0.88 12.94 -7.71
C LEU A 336 -0.31 11.52 -7.92
N ALA A 337 -0.24 10.70 -6.87
CA ALA A 337 0.21 9.31 -7.00
C ALA A 337 -0.78 8.49 -7.86
N HIS A 338 -2.09 8.68 -7.67
CA HIS A 338 -3.12 8.06 -8.49
C HIS A 338 -3.08 8.59 -9.93
N ALA A 339 -2.90 9.91 -10.12
CA ALA A 339 -2.74 10.49 -11.45
C ALA A 339 -1.53 9.91 -12.20
N ARG A 340 -0.38 9.79 -11.52
CA ARG A 340 0.84 9.17 -12.09
C ARG A 340 0.61 7.72 -12.48
N ARG A 341 -0.07 6.94 -11.63
CA ARG A 341 -0.34 5.52 -11.87
C ARG A 341 -1.04 5.27 -13.20
N LEU A 342 -1.91 6.17 -13.65
CA LEU A 342 -2.55 6.08 -14.96
C LEU A 342 -1.53 6.12 -16.11
N PHE A 343 -0.51 6.98 -16.02
CA PHE A 343 0.57 7.04 -17.01
C PHE A 343 1.49 5.80 -16.93
N THR A 344 1.76 5.30 -15.73
CA THR A 344 2.53 4.06 -15.54
C THR A 344 1.79 2.84 -16.09
N ASP A 345 0.47 2.73 -15.87
CA ASP A 345 -0.35 1.67 -16.44
C ASP A 345 -0.39 1.76 -17.97
N ALA A 346 -0.51 2.97 -18.53
CA ALA A 346 -0.41 3.19 -19.98
C ALA A 346 0.96 2.80 -20.55
N LEU A 347 2.05 3.04 -19.82
CA LEU A 347 3.40 2.61 -20.22
C LEU A 347 3.49 1.08 -20.28
N LYS A 348 2.97 0.37 -19.28
CA LYS A 348 2.97 -1.10 -19.20
C LYS A 348 2.16 -1.76 -20.33
N GLY A 349 1.14 -1.07 -20.83
CA GLY A 349 0.31 -1.54 -21.94
C GLY A 349 1.02 -1.52 -23.30
N GLN A 350 2.09 -0.73 -23.46
CA GLN A 350 2.74 -0.52 -24.75
C GLN A 350 3.67 -1.68 -25.17
N LYS A 351 3.55 -2.07 -26.45
CA LYS A 351 4.36 -3.12 -27.10
C LYS A 351 5.72 -2.62 -27.58
N ASN A 352 5.78 -1.35 -28.01
CA ASN A 352 6.91 -0.73 -28.70
C ASN A 352 7.54 0.38 -27.83
N LYS A 353 8.52 1.12 -28.39
CA LYS A 353 9.20 2.24 -27.70
C LYS A 353 8.18 3.14 -26.97
N PRO A 354 8.43 3.48 -25.69
CA PRO A 354 7.54 4.32 -24.91
C PRO A 354 7.10 5.56 -25.67
N SER A 355 5.79 5.83 -25.67
CA SER A 355 5.26 7.05 -26.27
C SER A 355 5.94 8.26 -25.63
N PRO A 356 6.52 9.19 -26.41
CA PRO A 356 7.17 10.39 -25.87
C PRO A 356 6.27 11.20 -24.93
N ARG A 357 4.95 11.11 -25.10
CA ARG A 357 3.98 11.77 -24.21
C ARG A 357 3.90 11.13 -22.83
N ILE A 358 3.96 9.80 -22.77
CA ILE A 358 3.90 9.07 -21.50
C ILE A 358 5.21 9.27 -20.74
N THR A 359 6.35 9.15 -21.42
CA THR A 359 7.67 9.41 -20.82
C THR A 359 7.73 10.84 -20.28
N LYS A 360 7.34 11.83 -21.08
CA LYS A 360 7.31 13.24 -20.65
C LYS A 360 6.40 13.49 -19.44
N ALA A 361 5.23 12.84 -19.38
CA ALA A 361 4.37 12.95 -18.19
C ALA A 361 5.05 12.37 -16.95
N LEU A 362 5.71 11.20 -17.07
CA LEU A 362 6.42 10.57 -15.97
C LEU A 362 7.65 11.37 -15.52
N GLU A 363 8.34 12.05 -16.43
CA GLU A 363 9.43 13.00 -16.12
C GLU A 363 8.95 14.16 -15.24
N PHE A 364 7.78 14.75 -15.53
CA PHE A 364 7.20 15.78 -14.66
C PHE A 364 6.95 15.25 -13.24
N PHE A 365 6.43 14.03 -13.11
CA PHE A 365 6.23 13.41 -11.80
C PHE A 365 7.56 13.07 -11.10
N GLN A 366 8.56 12.62 -11.84
CA GLN A 366 9.90 12.35 -11.32
C GLN A 366 10.54 13.62 -10.76
N ALA A 367 10.43 14.74 -11.48
CA ALA A 367 10.88 16.05 -11.02
C ALA A 367 10.18 16.45 -9.71
N LEU A 368 8.85 16.29 -9.62
CA LEU A 368 8.11 16.55 -8.38
C LEU A 368 8.59 15.66 -7.22
N TYR A 369 8.89 14.39 -7.48
CA TYR A 369 9.43 13.49 -6.46
C TYR A 369 10.84 13.84 -6.01
N GLN A 370 11.68 14.40 -6.89
CA GLN A 370 12.99 14.93 -6.49
C GLN A 370 12.83 16.11 -5.52
N VAL A 371 11.92 17.04 -5.81
CA VAL A 371 11.60 18.15 -4.89
C VAL A 371 11.10 17.61 -3.54
N GLU A 372 10.19 16.63 -3.54
CA GLU A 372 9.70 16.01 -2.31
C GLU A 372 10.76 15.16 -1.58
N GLY A 373 11.80 14.70 -2.29
CA GLY A 373 12.98 14.08 -1.70
C GLY A 373 13.81 15.08 -0.89
N LEU A 374 14.09 16.24 -1.49
CA LEU A 374 14.79 17.36 -0.82
C LEU A 374 13.97 17.90 0.35
N ALA A 375 12.64 17.98 0.21
CA ALA A 375 11.72 18.41 1.25
C ALA A 375 11.70 17.49 2.51
N LYS A 376 12.27 16.29 2.41
CA LYS A 376 12.39 15.32 3.51
C LYS A 376 13.76 15.32 4.19
N GLN A 377 14.74 16.02 3.63
CA GLN A 377 16.08 16.12 4.22
C GLN A 377 16.08 17.01 5.47
N THR A 378 17.22 17.02 6.15
CA THR A 378 17.46 17.84 7.34
C THR A 378 17.32 19.32 7.00
N VAL A 379 16.58 20.05 7.83
CA VAL A 379 16.30 21.47 7.65
C VAL A 379 17.54 22.30 8.02
N PRO A 380 17.82 23.42 7.34
CA PRO A 380 18.83 24.37 7.79
C PRO A 380 18.62 24.84 9.24
N GLU A 381 19.71 25.10 9.95
CA GLU A 381 19.67 25.53 11.34
C GLU A 381 18.91 26.86 11.48
N GLY A 382 17.87 26.88 12.33
CA GLY A 382 17.05 28.07 12.57
C GLY A 382 15.78 28.21 11.72
N GLU A 383 15.47 27.28 10.81
CA GLU A 383 14.22 27.28 10.04
C GLU A 383 13.26 26.15 10.52
N MET A 384 11.96 26.44 10.56
CA MET A 384 10.94 25.41 10.83
C MET A 384 10.78 24.52 9.59
N LEU A 385 10.64 23.20 9.78
CA LEU A 385 10.45 22.24 8.70
C LEU A 385 9.26 22.59 7.78
N THR A 386 8.19 23.15 8.36
CA THR A 386 7.00 23.59 7.62
C THR A 386 7.33 24.71 6.63
N ASP A 387 8.08 25.71 7.07
CA ASP A 387 8.42 26.90 6.29
C ASP A 387 9.42 26.55 5.19
N TYR A 388 10.42 25.72 5.52
CA TYR A 388 11.37 25.16 4.55
C TYR A 388 10.64 24.42 3.42
N ARG A 389 9.75 23.49 3.78
CA ARG A 389 8.96 22.71 2.80
C ARG A 389 8.06 23.60 1.95
N TYR A 390 7.40 24.57 2.57
CA TYR A 390 6.53 25.50 1.86
C TYR A 390 7.34 26.30 0.83
N ARG A 391 8.45 26.91 1.24
CA ARG A 391 9.34 27.69 0.38
C ARG A 391 9.87 26.85 -0.79
N LEU A 392 10.37 25.65 -0.52
CA LEU A 392 10.89 24.73 -1.55
C LEU A 392 9.80 24.37 -2.58
N ARG A 393 8.57 24.07 -2.12
CA ARG A 393 7.45 23.76 -3.01
C ARG A 393 7.01 24.97 -3.83
N GLN A 394 7.00 26.17 -3.27
CA GLN A 394 6.70 27.40 -4.01
C GLN A 394 7.75 27.69 -5.08
N GLN A 395 9.03 27.48 -4.77
CA GLN A 395 10.14 27.73 -5.69
C GLN A 395 10.21 26.69 -6.82
N HIS A 396 9.96 25.41 -6.54
CA HIS A 396 10.21 24.34 -7.50
C HIS A 396 8.94 23.58 -7.92
N SER A 397 8.09 23.14 -6.98
CA SER A 397 6.89 22.35 -7.32
C SER A 397 5.83 23.16 -8.07
N VAL A 398 5.58 24.41 -7.68
CA VAL A 398 4.54 25.26 -8.31
C VAL A 398 4.86 25.57 -9.78
N PRO A 399 6.09 25.98 -10.16
CA PRO A 399 6.45 26.14 -11.56
C PRO A 399 6.34 24.83 -12.36
N LEU A 400 6.80 23.70 -11.79
CA LEU A 400 6.69 22.38 -12.44
C LEU A 400 5.23 21.99 -12.70
N LEU A 401 4.34 22.15 -11.72
CA LEU A 401 2.91 21.87 -11.86
C LEU A 401 2.25 22.81 -12.88
N THR A 402 2.66 24.07 -12.91
CA THR A 402 2.15 25.06 -13.88
C THR A 402 2.55 24.67 -15.31
N ALA A 403 3.82 24.34 -15.52
CA ALA A 403 4.32 23.85 -16.81
C ALA A 403 3.63 22.54 -17.23
N PHE A 404 3.43 21.62 -16.29
CA PHE A 404 2.73 20.36 -16.55
C PHE A 404 1.27 20.60 -16.97
N LYS A 405 0.56 21.51 -16.30
CA LYS A 405 -0.81 21.91 -16.67
C LYS A 405 -0.86 22.50 -18.08
N VAL A 406 0.01 23.47 -18.39
CA VAL A 406 0.05 24.08 -19.73
C VAL A 406 0.28 23.01 -20.81
N TRP A 407 1.23 22.10 -20.58
CA TRP A 407 1.50 21.00 -21.49
C TRP A 407 0.30 20.07 -21.69
N LEU A 408 -0.42 19.73 -20.62
CA LEU A 408 -1.66 18.95 -20.70
C LEU A 408 -2.74 19.69 -21.50
N ASP A 409 -2.96 20.98 -21.21
CA ASP A 409 -3.97 21.82 -21.89
C ASP A 409 -3.69 21.89 -23.41
N GLU A 410 -2.43 22.03 -23.81
CA GLU A 410 -2.02 21.99 -25.22
C GLU A 410 -2.32 20.64 -25.89
N LEU A 411 -2.08 19.52 -25.20
CA LEU A 411 -2.37 18.19 -25.71
C LEU A 411 -3.88 17.97 -25.91
N PHE A 412 -4.70 18.46 -24.99
CA PHE A 412 -6.16 18.40 -25.10
C PHE A 412 -6.68 19.28 -26.24
N CYS A 413 -6.15 20.49 -26.40
CA CYS A 413 -6.53 21.40 -27.47
C CYS A 413 -6.18 20.83 -28.86
N ARG A 414 -4.99 20.22 -29.01
CA ARG A 414 -4.58 19.57 -30.27
C ARG A 414 -5.48 18.40 -30.65
N ARG A 415 -5.98 17.61 -29.68
CA ARG A 415 -6.97 16.55 -29.92
C ARG A 415 -8.34 17.08 -30.34
N ALA A 416 -8.81 18.15 -29.71
CA ALA A 416 -10.08 18.79 -30.06
C ALA A 416 -10.05 19.44 -31.47
N CYS A 417 -8.87 19.91 -31.91
CA CYS A 417 -8.65 20.40 -33.27
C CYS A 417 -8.48 19.27 -34.30
N SER A 418 -7.82 18.15 -33.96
CA SER A 418 -7.69 17.02 -34.88
C SER A 418 -9.02 16.30 -35.13
N ALA A 419 -9.87 16.17 -34.10
CA ALA A 419 -11.22 15.62 -34.24
C ALA A 419 -12.13 16.50 -35.11
N ARG A 420 -11.97 17.83 -35.05
CA ARG A 420 -12.69 18.75 -35.94
C ARG A 420 -12.18 18.71 -37.39
N ARG A 421 -10.88 18.45 -37.61
CA ARG A 421 -10.32 18.34 -38.96
C ARG A 421 -10.76 17.07 -39.68
N SER A 422 -10.96 15.95 -38.98
CA SER A 422 -11.51 14.73 -39.57
C SER A 422 -12.97 14.89 -40.01
N ASP A 423 -13.78 15.67 -39.29
CA ASP A 423 -15.17 15.94 -39.69
C ASP A 423 -15.28 16.90 -40.89
N THR A 424 -14.35 17.86 -41.03
CA THR A 424 -14.30 18.74 -42.22
C THR A 424 -13.69 18.09 -43.46
N ALA A 425 -12.96 16.98 -43.33
CA ALA A 425 -12.40 16.25 -44.47
C ALA A 425 -13.43 15.29 -45.13
N ALA A 426 -14.56 15.01 -44.48
CA ALA A 426 -15.64 14.19 -45.02
C ALA A 426 -16.72 14.99 -45.78
N GLY A 427 -16.58 16.32 -45.89
CA GLY A 427 -17.57 17.20 -46.50
C GLY A 427 -16.97 18.16 -47.51
N ASN A 428 -16.44 17.65 -48.63
CA ASN A 428 -16.26 18.46 -49.84
C ASN A 428 -16.27 17.54 -51.07
N GLY A 429 -17.45 17.38 -51.65
CA GLY A 429 -17.65 16.65 -52.90
C GLY A 429 -19.11 16.69 -53.32
N SER A 430 -19.61 17.85 -53.75
CA SER A 430 -20.72 18.02 -54.72
C SER A 430 -20.86 19.51 -55.09
N ILE A 431 -20.47 19.84 -56.32
CA ILE A 431 -21.19 20.82 -57.15
C ILE A 431 -22.31 20.05 -57.83
#